data_AF-A0A535X537-F1
#
_entry.id   AF-A0A535X537-F1
#
_cell.length_a   1.000
_cell.length_b   1.000
_cell.length_c   1.000
_cell.angle_alpha   90.00
_cell.angle_beta   90.00
_cell.angle_gamma   90.00
#
_symmetry.space_group_name_H-M   'P 1'
#
loop_
_entity.id
_entity.type
_entity.pdbx_description
1 polymer ?
#
loop_
_entity_poly.entity_id
_entity_poly.type
_entity_poly.pdbx_seq_one_letter_code
_entity_poly.pdbx_strand_id
1 'polypeptide(L)'
;MGAAPAESSRSTSGSPRWRSNANSSELICHGRAIYDVALDLRRASPTFGKWIARELRAETGEMLYVPEGCAHGFMTLEPNTSTEYLIWEFYARAA
;
A
#
# COMPACT_ATOMS: atom_id res chain seq x y z
N MET A 1 12.76 -18.25 3.38
CA MET A 1 11.37 -17.79 3.57
C MET A 1 11.35 -16.38 3.01
N GLY A 2 10.88 -16.22 1.76
CA GLY A 2 11.05 -15.00 0.97
C GLY A 2 9.69 -14.35 0.70
N ALA A 3 9.67 -13.03 0.71
CA ALA A 3 8.51 -12.24 0.30
C ALA A 3 8.06 -12.66 -1.10
N ALA A 4 6.74 -12.80 -1.29
CA ALA A 4 6.16 -13.08 -2.59
C ALA A 4 5.78 -11.74 -3.25
N PRO A 5 6.27 -11.42 -4.46
CA PRO A 5 5.83 -10.22 -5.15
C PRO A 5 4.36 -10.39 -5.53
N ALA A 6 3.50 -9.49 -5.03
CA ALA A 6 2.12 -9.40 -5.51
C ALA A 6 2.05 -8.43 -6.69
N GLU A 7 1.39 -8.91 -7.75
CA GLU A 7 1.12 -8.33 -9.06
C GLU A 7 1.23 -6.79 -9.18
N SER A 8 2.05 -6.31 -10.13
CA SER A 8 2.10 -4.89 -10.50
C SER A 8 0.78 -4.48 -11.14
N SER A 9 0.08 -3.50 -10.56
CA SER A 9 -1.13 -2.94 -11.18
C SER A 9 -0.83 -1.59 -11.81
N ARG A 10 -1.03 -1.48 -13.13
CA ARG A 10 -0.95 -0.21 -13.86
C ARG A 10 -2.30 0.49 -13.72
N SER A 11 -2.38 1.53 -12.89
CA SER A 11 -3.62 2.29 -12.65
C SER A 11 -3.69 3.52 -13.56
N THR A 12 -4.77 3.63 -14.32
CA THR A 12 -5.16 4.87 -15.01
C THR A 12 -5.82 5.81 -13.99
N SER A 13 -5.38 7.07 -13.97
CA SER A 13 -5.73 8.14 -13.03
C SER A 13 -7.17 8.12 -12.46
N GLY A 14 -7.29 8.27 -11.14
CA GLY A 14 -8.44 8.98 -10.55
C GLY A 14 -9.40 8.21 -9.63
N SER A 15 -9.13 6.96 -9.23
CA SER A 15 -9.95 6.29 -8.21
C SER A 15 -9.09 5.61 -7.13
N PRO A 16 -9.27 5.96 -5.84
CA PRO A 16 -8.54 5.30 -4.76
C PRO A 16 -9.03 3.87 -4.61
N ARG A 17 -8.09 2.91 -4.67
CA ARG A 17 -8.39 1.50 -4.41
C ARG A 17 -7.97 1.16 -2.98
N TRP A 18 -8.96 0.87 -2.15
CA TRP A 18 -8.77 0.47 -0.76
C TRP A 18 -8.72 -1.06 -0.65
N ARG A 19 -7.73 -1.60 0.06
CA ARG A 19 -7.75 -3.01 0.49
C ARG A 19 -7.42 -3.08 1.98
N SER A 20 -8.27 -3.77 2.73
CA SER A 20 -7.91 -4.22 4.07
C SER A 20 -6.86 -5.32 3.93
N ASN A 21 -5.66 -5.12 4.47
CA ASN A 21 -4.67 -6.19 4.54
C ASN A 21 -4.75 -6.86 5.92
N ALA A 22 -4.75 -8.19 5.93
CA ALA A 22 -4.60 -8.95 7.16
C ALA A 22 -3.14 -8.98 7.62
N ASN A 23 -2.20 -8.71 6.70
CA ASN A 23 -0.77 -8.93 6.87
C ASN A 23 0.05 -7.64 6.74
N SER A 24 1.32 -7.68 7.16
CA SER A 24 2.24 -6.56 6.94
C SER A 24 2.61 -6.43 5.47
N SER A 25 2.74 -5.19 5.00
CA SER A 25 3.05 -4.90 3.60
C SER A 25 3.86 -3.63 3.41
N GLU A 26 4.60 -3.58 2.31
CA GLU A 26 5.35 -2.42 1.86
C GLU A 26 4.95 -2.08 0.42
N LEU A 27 4.87 -0.78 0.12
CA LEU A 27 4.58 -0.27 -1.21
C LEU A 27 5.76 0.52 -1.76
N ILE A 28 6.17 0.18 -2.98
CA ILE A 28 7.26 0.82 -3.70
C ILE A 28 6.70 1.49 -4.96
N CYS A 29 7.13 2.72 -5.23
CA CYS A 29 6.80 3.45 -6.46
C CYS A 29 7.89 3.31 -7.50
N HIS A 30 7.54 2.81 -8.67
CA HIS A 30 8.39 2.83 -9.85
C HIS A 30 7.75 3.77 -10.88
N GLY A 31 8.44 4.85 -11.24
CA GLY A 31 8.01 5.77 -12.29
C GLY A 31 7.94 7.23 -11.86
N ARG A 32 6.90 7.63 -11.11
CA ARG A 32 6.58 9.04 -10.80
C ARG A 32 6.10 9.21 -9.36
N ALA A 33 4.80 9.37 -9.10
CA ALA A 33 4.32 9.69 -7.77
C ALA A 33 2.98 9.03 -7.43
N ILE A 34 2.85 8.59 -6.17
CA ILE A 34 1.58 8.15 -5.59
C ILE A 34 1.31 8.89 -4.28
N TYR A 35 0.05 8.90 -3.89
CA TYR A 35 -0.37 9.22 -2.54
C TYR A 35 -0.72 7.92 -1.82
N ASP A 36 0.08 7.54 -0.84
CA ASP A 36 -0.05 6.30 -0.09
C ASP A 36 -0.66 6.55 1.30
N VAL A 37 -1.61 5.72 1.71
CA VAL A 37 -2.42 5.88 2.93
C VAL A 37 -2.46 4.59 3.73
N ALA A 38 -2.10 4.67 5.00
CA ALA A 38 -2.25 3.58 5.97
C ALA A 38 -3.24 3.99 7.07
N LEU A 39 -4.28 3.18 7.28
CA LEU A 39 -5.34 3.37 8.27
C LEU A 39 -5.22 2.30 9.36
N ASP A 40 -5.15 2.70 10.62
CA ASP A 40 -5.07 1.77 11.74
C ASP A 40 -6.43 1.13 12.04
N LEU A 41 -6.56 -0.18 11.81
CA LEU A 41 -7.77 -0.95 12.11
C LEU A 41 -7.58 -1.91 13.30
N ARG A 42 -6.49 -1.78 14.06
CA ARG A 42 -6.20 -2.62 15.23
C ARG A 42 -7.07 -2.17 16.40
N ARG A 43 -8.08 -2.97 16.77
CA ARG A 43 -9.09 -2.61 17.81
C ARG A 43 -8.48 -2.24 19.18
N ALA A 44 -7.33 -2.80 19.51
CA ALA A 44 -6.61 -2.53 20.76
C ALA A 44 -5.64 -1.33 20.67
N SER A 45 -5.48 -0.72 19.49
CA SER A 45 -4.53 0.36 19.27
C SER A 45 -5.04 1.69 19.84
N PRO A 46 -4.18 2.49 20.50
CA PRO A 46 -4.52 3.85 20.91
C PRO A 46 -4.76 4.80 19.71
N THR A 47 -4.37 4.39 18.51
CA THR A 47 -4.57 5.14 17.26
C THR A 47 -5.63 4.52 16.35
N PHE A 48 -6.49 3.63 16.86
CA PHE A 48 -7.57 3.02 16.07
C PHE A 48 -8.40 4.08 15.31
N GLY A 49 -8.61 3.85 14.01
CA GLY A 49 -9.33 4.74 13.11
C GLY A 49 -8.55 5.96 12.62
N LYS A 50 -7.31 6.17 13.10
CA LYS A 50 -6.42 7.22 12.58
C LYS A 50 -5.65 6.70 11.38
N TRP A 51 -5.32 7.61 10.47
CA TRP A 51 -4.55 7.31 9.27
C TRP A 51 -3.33 8.23 9.17
N ILE A 52 -2.32 7.73 8.47
CA ILE A 52 -1.20 8.51 7.98
C ILE A 52 -1.21 8.42 6.46
N ALA A 53 -0.76 9.48 5.79
CA ALA A 53 -0.53 9.44 4.37
C ALA A 53 0.76 10.15 3.99
N ARG A 54 1.39 9.66 2.93
CA ARG A 54 2.57 10.26 2.36
C ARG A 54 2.50 10.20 0.85
N GLU A 55 2.98 11.28 0.24
CA GLU A 55 3.32 11.24 -1.16
C GLU A 55 4.66 10.51 -1.31
N LEU A 56 4.66 9.44 -2.08
CA LEU A 56 5.87 8.68 -2.40
C LEU A 56 6.25 8.97 -3.85
N ARG A 57 7.53 9.26 -4.06
CA ARG A 57 8.10 9.62 -5.35
C ARG A 57 9.14 8.58 -5.78
N ALA A 58 9.12 8.22 -7.06
CA ALA A 58 10.05 7.24 -7.60
C ALA A 58 11.50 7.75 -7.58
N GLU A 59 11.69 9.07 -7.67
CA GLU A 59 13.01 9.70 -7.63
C GLU A 59 13.65 9.64 -6.24
N THR A 60 12.83 9.60 -5.18
CA THR A 60 13.31 9.58 -3.78
C THR A 60 13.48 8.15 -3.27
N GLY A 61 12.83 7.16 -3.90
CA GLY A 61 12.87 5.77 -3.47
C GLY A 61 12.21 5.55 -2.10
N GLU A 62 11.31 6.46 -1.71
CA GLU A 62 10.61 6.37 -0.43
C GLU A 62 9.62 5.20 -0.41
N MET A 63 9.51 4.57 0.76
CA MET A 63 8.60 3.45 1.00
C MET A 63 7.80 3.71 2.27
N LEU A 64 6.52 3.34 2.25
CA LEU A 64 5.69 3.35 3.44
C LEU A 64 5.53 1.91 3.96
N TYR A 65 6.04 1.66 5.17
CA TYR A 65 5.79 0.41 5.87
C TYR A 65 4.40 0.44 6.51
N VAL A 66 3.59 -0.59 6.22
CA VAL A 66 2.26 -0.75 6.81
C VAL A 66 2.25 -1.95 7.75
N PRO A 67 2.06 -1.72 9.06
CA PRO A 67 1.95 -2.79 10.03
C PRO A 67 0.73 -3.68 9.80
N GLU A 68 0.81 -4.92 10.29
CA GLU A 68 -0.32 -5.85 10.33
C GLU A 68 -1.54 -5.25 11.04
N GLY A 69 -2.74 -5.55 10.50
CA GLY A 69 -4.00 -5.03 11.04
C GLY A 69 -4.28 -3.57 10.69
N CYS A 70 -3.47 -2.95 9.82
CA CYS A 70 -3.79 -1.68 9.18
C CYS A 70 -4.38 -1.92 7.77
N ALA A 71 -5.35 -1.10 7.37
CA ALA A 71 -5.76 -1.02 5.97
C ALA A 71 -4.78 -0.15 5.19
N HIS A 72 -4.63 -0.46 3.91
CA HIS A 72 -3.70 0.20 3.01
C HIS A 72 -4.40 0.55 1.70
N GLY A 73 -4.09 1.72 1.16
CA GLY A 73 -4.63 2.16 -0.10
C GLY A 73 -3.77 3.27 -0.67
N PHE A 74 -3.66 3.30 -1.98
CA PHE A 74 -2.90 4.33 -2.67
C PHE A 74 -3.67 4.88 -3.87
N MET A 75 -3.24 6.05 -4.32
CA MET A 75 -3.75 6.71 -5.52
C MET A 75 -2.56 7.20 -6.36
N THR A 76 -2.56 6.89 -7.65
CA THR A 76 -1.58 7.45 -8.57
C THR A 76 -1.83 8.95 -8.76
N LEU A 77 -0.78 9.77 -8.61
CA LEU A 77 -0.85 11.22 -8.82
C LEU A 77 -0.54 11.59 -10.27
N GLU A 78 0.20 10.74 -10.97
CA GLU A 78 0.61 10.97 -12.35
C GLU A 78 0.29 9.76 -13.25
N PRO A 79 0.00 9.99 -14.55
CA PRO A 79 -0.19 8.92 -15.51
C PRO A 79 1.10 8.11 -15.69
N ASN A 80 0.96 6.83 -16.02
CA ASN A 80 2.07 5.88 -16.18
C ASN A 80 2.87 5.61 -14.90
N THR A 81 2.29 5.84 -13.72
CA THR A 81 2.88 5.41 -12.45
C THR A 81 2.67 3.90 -12.26
N SER A 82 3.72 3.20 -11.86
CA SER A 82 3.67 1.78 -11.46
C SER A 82 4.03 1.63 -9.99
N THR A 83 3.47 0.61 -9.34
CA THR A 83 3.75 0.31 -7.94
C THR A 83 3.99 -1.18 -7.78
N GLU A 84 4.94 -1.53 -6.92
CA GLU A 84 5.18 -2.90 -6.47
C GLU A 84 4.74 -3.04 -5.02
N TYR A 85 4.03 -4.13 -4.74
CA TYR A 85 3.49 -4.40 -3.41
C TYR A 85 4.15 -5.66 -2.86
N LEU A 86 4.96 -5.48 -1.82
CA LEU A 86 5.64 -6.56 -1.13
C LEU A 86 4.76 -6.99 0.05
N ILE A 87 4.38 -8.26 0.05
CA ILE A 87 3.60 -8.88 1.11
C ILE A 87 4.38 -10.02 1.74
N TRP A 88 4.23 -10.16 3.06
CA TRP A 88 4.92 -11.21 3.81
C TRP A 88 4.24 -12.58 3.68
N GLU A 89 2.93 -12.60 3.44
CA GLU A 89 2.16 -13.82 3.25
C GLU A 89 1.60 -13.94 1.83
N PHE A 90 1.32 -15.16 1.40
CA PHE A 90 0.68 -15.40 0.12
C PHE A 90 -0.76 -14.89 0.10
N TYR A 91 -1.19 -14.45 -1.08
CA TYR A 91 -2.58 -14.10 -1.31
C TYR A 91 -3.51 -15.28 -0.98
N ALA A 92 -4.41 -15.06 -0.01
CA ALA A 92 -5.49 -15.97 0.32
C ALA A 92 -6.82 -15.31 -0.04
N ARG A 93 -7.50 -15.84 -1.07
CA ARG A 93 -8.86 -15.44 -1.39
C ARG A 93 -9.80 -16.07 -0.36
N ALA A 94 -10.61 -15.25 0.32
CA ALA A 94 -11.73 -15.77 1.12
C ALA A 94 -12.74 -16.47 0.19
N ALA A 95 -13.22 -17.65 0.62
CA ALA A 95 -14.17 -18.48 -0.12
C ALA A 95 -15.52 -17.77 -0.31
#